data_AF-A0A0M3KBN3-F1
#
_entry.id   AF-A0A0M3KBN3-F1
#
_cell.length_a   1.000
_cell.length_b   1.000
_cell.length_c   1.000
_cell.angle_alpha   90.00
_cell.angle_beta   90.00
_cell.angle_gamma   90.00
#
_symmetry.space_group_name_H-M   'P 1'
#
loop_
_entity.id
_entity.type
_entity.pdbx_description
1 polymer ?
#
loop_
_entity_poly.entity_id
_entity_poly.type
_entity_poly.pdbx_seq_one_letter_code
_entity_poly.pdbx_strand_id
1 'polypeptide(L)'
;MTLQSKSFGSKCELTEKFMQSVLKCGVVESVMAWVKFKQQESLDKKCSAKRTSRLKGLPKLEDANDAGTKNSALCTLILTEGDSAKSLAVSGLGVIGRDKYVNALLKIVGLQYRLKYEKDDEMKTLRYGKIMVMADQDQDGSHIKGLVINFIHYNWPALIKRSFVEEFITPIVKATKGKEGRSKEEYSFFSLPEYAEWRNNTENWKTYRIKYYKGLGTSTSKEAKEYFSDMKRHRIKFRYDGEEDDRSLDMAFSKKRIEDRKVWLTNWMAERKDRREQGLTEEYLYDKDTQSVSFKDFVNKELVLFSNLDNERSIPSLVDGLKPGQRKVMFTCFKRADKKEIKVAQLAGAVGEMSAYHHGEASLMMTIVNLAQDYVGSNNINLLLPIGQFGTRLQGGKDSASPRYIFTQLNPVTRALFPSVDEHVLRFLHEENQRIEPEWYCPIIPMVLVNGAEGIGTAWSTKVPNYNPREIVDNIRRMIHGEQPNHMVIAIYR
;
A
#
# COMPACT_ATOMS: atom_id res chain seq x y z
N MET A 1 0.50 -40.58 -43.33
CA MET A 1 1.75 -41.31 -43.62
C MET A 1 1.78 -42.59 -42.79
N THR A 2 1.99 -43.75 -43.40
CA THR A 2 1.98 -45.09 -42.75
C THR A 2 3.33 -45.82 -42.86
N LEU A 3 4.29 -45.25 -43.57
CA LEU A 3 5.63 -45.82 -43.73
C LEU A 3 6.36 -45.83 -42.36
N GLN A 4 7.13 -46.87 -42.08
CA GLN A 4 7.88 -46.97 -40.81
C GLN A 4 9.11 -46.04 -40.84
N SER A 5 9.47 -45.45 -39.70
CA SER A 5 10.56 -44.46 -39.60
C SER A 5 11.91 -44.95 -40.14
N LYS A 6 12.19 -46.25 -40.01
CA LYS A 6 13.39 -46.91 -40.56
C LYS A 6 13.44 -46.94 -42.10
N SER A 7 12.32 -46.70 -42.76
CA SER A 7 12.17 -46.76 -44.23
C SER A 7 12.09 -45.38 -44.88
N PHE A 8 12.34 -44.30 -44.13
CA PHE A 8 12.23 -42.92 -44.64
C PHE A 8 13.39 -42.48 -45.54
N GLY A 9 14.47 -43.27 -45.68
CA GLY A 9 15.63 -42.96 -46.52
C GLY A 9 16.50 -41.80 -46.03
N SER A 10 16.09 -41.10 -44.96
CA SER A 10 16.85 -40.07 -44.27
C SER A 10 16.45 -40.01 -42.79
N LYS A 11 17.34 -39.50 -41.94
CA LYS A 11 17.11 -39.36 -40.50
C LYS A 11 17.02 -37.87 -40.16
N CYS A 12 15.92 -37.46 -39.53
CA CYS A 12 15.78 -36.10 -39.01
C CYS A 12 16.27 -36.07 -37.56
N GLU A 13 17.44 -35.50 -37.32
CA GLU A 13 17.96 -35.27 -35.97
C GLU A 13 17.72 -33.81 -35.57
N LEU A 14 17.01 -33.62 -34.46
CA LEU A 14 16.72 -32.29 -33.93
C LEU A 14 17.99 -31.72 -33.30
N THR A 15 18.43 -30.55 -33.78
CA THR A 15 19.63 -29.90 -33.27
C THR A 15 19.38 -29.29 -31.88
N GLU A 16 20.43 -29.20 -31.08
CA GLU A 16 20.36 -28.61 -29.73
C GLU A 16 19.90 -27.13 -29.77
N LYS A 17 20.30 -26.39 -30.82
CA LYS A 17 19.86 -25.01 -31.07
C LYS A 17 18.35 -24.92 -31.35
N PHE A 18 17.78 -25.90 -32.05
CA PHE A 18 16.33 -26.00 -32.25
C PHE A 18 15.63 -26.28 -30.92
N MET A 19 16.14 -27.22 -30.12
CA MET A 19 15.59 -27.53 -28.79
C MET A 19 15.60 -26.31 -27.85
N GLN A 20 16.70 -25.54 -27.81
CA GLN A 20 16.78 -24.32 -27.01
C GLN A 20 15.77 -23.24 -27.46
N SER A 21 15.47 -23.18 -28.76
CA SER A 21 14.48 -22.24 -29.30
C SER A 21 13.05 -22.66 -28.93
N VAL A 22 12.77 -23.97 -28.91
CA VAL A 22 11.49 -24.53 -28.44
C VAL A 22 11.29 -24.30 -26.94
N LEU A 23 12.35 -24.39 -26.14
CA LEU A 23 12.26 -24.06 -24.71
C LEU A 23 11.87 -22.59 -24.46
N LYS A 24 12.20 -21.69 -25.39
CA LYS A 24 11.88 -20.25 -25.32
C LYS A 24 10.55 -19.86 -25.96
N CYS A 25 9.85 -20.75 -26.66
CA CYS A 25 8.60 -20.42 -27.37
C CYS A 25 7.33 -20.53 -26.50
N GLY A 26 7.49 -20.73 -25.19
CA GLY A 26 6.39 -20.78 -24.22
C GLY A 26 5.61 -22.09 -24.16
N VAL A 27 6.05 -23.12 -24.90
CA VAL A 27 5.51 -24.48 -24.77
C VAL A 27 5.76 -25.04 -23.37
N VAL A 28 6.94 -24.78 -22.80
CA VAL A 28 7.27 -25.19 -21.42
C VAL A 28 6.32 -24.53 -20.42
N GLU A 29 6.03 -23.25 -20.57
CA GLU A 29 5.11 -22.52 -19.69
C GLU A 29 3.67 -23.06 -19.82
N SER A 30 3.24 -23.39 -21.03
CA SER A 30 1.93 -23.98 -21.30
C SER A 30 1.80 -25.40 -20.70
N VAL A 31 2.84 -26.22 -20.83
CA VAL A 31 2.89 -27.55 -20.20
C VAL A 31 2.95 -27.42 -18.68
N MET A 32 3.72 -26.49 -18.14
CA MET A 32 3.79 -26.24 -16.69
C MET A 32 2.46 -25.71 -16.14
N ALA A 33 1.74 -24.89 -16.90
CA ALA A 33 0.38 -24.46 -16.56
C ALA A 33 -0.60 -25.64 -16.54
N TRP A 34 -0.51 -26.54 -17.53
CA TRP A 34 -1.32 -27.76 -17.59
C TRP A 34 -0.97 -28.76 -16.47
N VAL A 35 0.32 -28.93 -16.14
CA VAL A 35 0.78 -29.76 -15.02
C VAL A 35 0.30 -29.19 -13.68
N LYS A 36 0.36 -27.87 -13.49
CA LYS A 36 -0.23 -27.20 -12.32
C LYS A 36 -1.73 -27.42 -12.26
N PHE A 37 -2.45 -27.28 -13.38
CA PHE A 37 -3.87 -27.56 -13.47
C PHE A 37 -4.20 -29.03 -13.12
N LYS A 38 -3.43 -30.00 -13.62
CA LYS A 38 -3.55 -31.43 -13.29
C LYS A 38 -3.23 -31.75 -11.84
N GLN A 39 -2.20 -31.11 -11.27
CA GLN A 39 -1.89 -31.22 -9.83
C GLN A 39 -2.99 -30.61 -8.98
N GLN A 40 -3.59 -29.51 -9.42
CA GLN A 40 -4.76 -28.90 -8.79
C GLN A 40 -5.98 -29.84 -8.88
N GLU A 41 -6.25 -30.44 -10.05
CA GLU A 41 -7.34 -31.43 -10.25
C GLU A 41 -7.14 -32.69 -9.36
N SER A 42 -5.89 -33.11 -9.17
CA SER A 42 -5.48 -34.19 -8.26
C SER A 42 -5.66 -33.82 -6.78
N LEU A 43 -5.30 -32.58 -6.41
CA LEU A 43 -5.56 -32.03 -5.07
C LEU A 43 -7.06 -31.87 -4.81
N ASP A 44 -7.83 -31.45 -5.80
CA ASP A 44 -9.29 -31.32 -5.73
C ASP A 44 -9.97 -32.69 -5.59
N LYS A 45 -9.48 -33.73 -6.29
CA LYS A 45 -9.92 -35.12 -6.08
C LYS A 45 -9.65 -35.60 -4.67
N LYS A 46 -8.50 -35.24 -4.07
CA LYS A 46 -8.18 -35.53 -2.65
C LYS A 46 -8.99 -34.68 -1.65
N CYS A 47 -9.43 -33.49 -2.03
CA CYS A 47 -10.31 -32.63 -1.22
C CYS A 47 -11.81 -33.01 -1.34
N SER A 48 -12.19 -33.87 -2.29
CA SER A 48 -13.60 -34.05 -2.67
C SER A 48 -14.42 -35.07 -1.87
N ALA A 49 -13.89 -35.74 -0.83
CA ALA A 49 -14.64 -36.85 -0.23
C ALA A 49 -15.33 -36.56 1.12
N LYS A 50 -14.79 -35.70 2.01
CA LYS A 50 -15.42 -35.44 3.34
C LYS A 50 -15.06 -34.06 3.88
N ARG A 51 -16.05 -33.35 4.46
CA ARG A 51 -15.87 -32.19 5.34
C ARG A 51 -14.74 -32.51 6.32
N THR A 52 -13.58 -31.87 6.17
CA THR A 52 -12.50 -32.02 7.13
C THR A 52 -12.73 -31.01 8.25
N SER A 53 -12.98 -31.52 9.46
CA SER A 53 -13.26 -30.70 10.63
C SER A 53 -12.05 -29.87 11.08
N ARG A 54 -10.83 -30.35 10.81
CA ARG A 54 -9.58 -29.62 11.11
C ARG A 54 -8.58 -29.71 9.97
N LEU A 55 -7.99 -28.57 9.63
CA LEU A 55 -6.89 -28.48 8.67
C LEU A 55 -5.55 -28.71 9.37
N LYS A 56 -4.73 -29.61 8.82
CA LYS A 56 -3.34 -29.82 9.28
C LYS A 56 -2.37 -29.16 8.30
N GLY A 57 -1.30 -28.54 8.81
CA GLY A 57 -0.21 -27.98 7.99
C GLY A 57 -0.25 -26.46 7.73
N LEU A 58 -1.13 -25.71 8.41
CA LEU A 58 -1.16 -24.25 8.39
C LEU A 58 -0.82 -23.72 9.79
N PRO A 59 0.46 -23.45 10.11
CA PRO A 59 0.89 -23.11 11.48
C PRO A 59 0.37 -21.76 11.97
N LYS A 60 0.01 -20.85 11.06
CA LYS A 60 -0.59 -19.55 11.41
C LYS A 60 -2.10 -19.60 11.66
N LEU A 61 -2.79 -20.66 11.23
CA LEU A 61 -4.24 -20.73 11.27
C LEU A 61 -4.73 -21.09 12.67
N GLU A 62 -5.61 -20.26 13.20
CA GLU A 62 -6.34 -20.50 14.43
C GLU A 62 -7.78 -20.79 14.03
N ASP A 63 -8.06 -22.08 13.85
CA ASP A 63 -9.28 -22.56 13.21
C ASP A 63 -10.43 -22.57 14.22
N ALA A 64 -11.59 -22.03 13.84
CA ALA A 64 -12.76 -22.04 14.69
C ALA A 64 -13.21 -23.48 14.98
N ASN A 65 -13.64 -23.76 16.22
CA ASN A 65 -14.01 -25.11 16.66
C ASN A 65 -15.09 -25.76 15.78
N ASP A 66 -16.02 -24.95 15.28
CA ASP A 66 -17.13 -25.38 14.41
C ASP A 66 -16.84 -25.20 12.91
N ALA A 67 -15.63 -24.81 12.53
CA ALA A 67 -15.25 -24.66 11.12
C ALA A 67 -15.35 -25.99 10.37
N GLY A 68 -16.12 -26.01 9.28
CA GLY A 68 -16.39 -27.22 8.50
C GLY A 68 -17.31 -28.25 9.16
N THR A 69 -17.95 -27.92 10.30
CA THR A 69 -18.99 -28.78 10.93
C THR A 69 -20.39 -28.43 10.39
N LYS A 70 -21.46 -28.91 11.05
CA LYS A 70 -22.83 -28.51 10.70
C LYS A 70 -23.10 -27.03 10.94
N ASN A 71 -22.37 -26.41 11.87
CA ASN A 71 -22.52 -25.00 12.26
C ASN A 71 -21.56 -24.08 11.49
N SER A 72 -20.90 -24.57 10.43
CA SER A 72 -19.90 -23.80 9.67
C SER A 72 -20.42 -22.47 9.13
N ALA A 73 -21.71 -22.39 8.81
CA ALA A 73 -22.37 -21.17 8.34
C ALA A 73 -22.39 -20.04 9.39
N LEU A 74 -22.27 -20.36 10.68
CA LEU A 74 -22.19 -19.38 11.77
C LEU A 74 -20.74 -18.95 12.05
N CYS A 75 -19.76 -19.70 11.56
CA CYS A 75 -18.34 -19.39 11.74
C CYS A 75 -17.91 -18.23 10.85
N THR A 76 -17.14 -17.31 11.43
CA THR A 76 -16.52 -16.19 10.71
C THR A 76 -15.01 -16.35 10.76
N LEU A 77 -14.34 -16.23 9.61
CA LEU A 77 -12.88 -16.22 9.52
C LEU A 77 -12.39 -14.77 9.59
N ILE A 78 -11.57 -14.42 10.58
CA ILE A 78 -10.95 -13.09 10.67
C ILE A 78 -9.63 -13.09 9.89
N LEU A 79 -9.52 -12.23 8.87
CA LEU A 79 -8.30 -11.99 8.12
C LEU A 79 -7.62 -10.74 8.67
N THR A 80 -6.40 -10.88 9.17
CA THR A 80 -5.68 -9.78 9.83
C THR A 80 -4.53 -9.25 8.98
N GLU A 81 -4.34 -7.94 8.96
CA GLU A 81 -3.19 -7.30 8.33
C GLU A 81 -1.91 -7.52 9.14
N GLY A 82 -1.10 -8.49 8.73
CA GLY A 82 0.18 -8.78 9.38
C GLY A 82 0.06 -9.48 10.73
N ASP A 83 1.22 -9.73 11.34
CA ASP A 83 1.31 -10.46 12.60
C ASP A 83 0.95 -9.59 13.82
N SER A 84 1.03 -8.27 13.70
CA SER A 84 0.57 -7.29 14.71
C SER A 84 -0.95 -7.37 14.89
N ALA A 85 -1.72 -7.24 13.82
CA ALA A 85 -3.17 -7.41 13.83
C ALA A 85 -3.57 -8.83 14.21
N LYS A 86 -2.82 -9.84 13.73
CA LYS A 86 -3.02 -11.22 14.18
C LYS A 86 -2.86 -11.31 15.69
N SER A 87 -1.83 -10.73 16.30
CA SER A 87 -1.61 -10.83 17.75
C SER A 87 -2.74 -10.25 18.60
N LEU A 88 -3.40 -9.20 18.08
CA LEU A 88 -4.60 -8.59 18.65
C LEU A 88 -5.80 -9.55 18.58
N ALA A 89 -5.94 -10.30 17.49
CA ALA A 89 -6.98 -11.32 17.32
C ALA A 89 -6.65 -12.65 18.04
N VAL A 90 -5.39 -13.07 18.00
CA VAL A 90 -4.83 -14.33 18.46
C VAL A 90 -3.34 -14.15 18.76
N SER A 91 -2.96 -14.07 20.02
CA SER A 91 -1.55 -13.85 20.38
C SER A 91 -0.66 -15.08 20.05
N GLY A 92 -0.03 -15.12 18.85
CA GLY A 92 1.10 -16.02 18.53
C GLY A 92 1.39 -16.38 17.04
N LEU A 93 2.63 -16.10 16.59
CA LEU A 93 3.50 -16.78 15.58
C LEU A 93 3.21 -16.74 14.03
N GLY A 94 4.26 -16.37 13.25
CA GLY A 94 5.09 -17.24 12.35
C GLY A 94 4.90 -17.15 10.80
N VAL A 95 5.73 -16.41 10.04
CA VAL A 95 5.60 -15.98 8.60
C VAL A 95 5.47 -17.10 7.52
N ILE A 96 4.65 -16.89 6.47
CA ILE A 96 4.42 -17.79 5.29
C ILE A 96 4.70 -17.02 3.97
N GLY A 97 4.93 -17.66 2.82
CA GLY A 97 5.25 -17.00 1.52
C GLY A 97 4.06 -16.70 0.58
N ARG A 98 4.26 -15.86 -0.44
CA ARG A 98 3.21 -15.20 -1.27
C ARG A 98 2.22 -16.13 -2.02
N ASP A 99 2.68 -17.10 -2.81
CA ASP A 99 1.80 -18.04 -3.56
C ASP A 99 1.02 -19.00 -2.66
N LYS A 100 1.41 -19.09 -1.39
CA LYS A 100 0.75 -19.93 -0.40
C LYS A 100 -0.45 -19.24 0.23
N TYR A 101 -0.58 -17.91 0.17
CA TYR A 101 -1.66 -17.19 0.87
C TYR A 101 -3.03 -17.40 0.23
N VAL A 102 -3.16 -17.22 -1.09
CA VAL A 102 -4.44 -17.44 -1.78
C VAL A 102 -4.85 -18.91 -1.66
N ASN A 103 -3.92 -19.83 -1.92
CA ASN A 103 -4.17 -21.27 -1.76
C ASN A 103 -4.51 -21.67 -0.32
N ALA A 104 -3.91 -21.01 0.68
CA ALA A 104 -4.29 -21.21 2.07
C ALA A 104 -5.71 -20.70 2.33
N LEU A 105 -6.05 -19.49 1.87
CA LEU A 105 -7.39 -18.91 2.04
C LEU A 105 -8.47 -19.82 1.43
N LEU A 106 -8.26 -20.32 0.20
CA LEU A 106 -9.16 -21.26 -0.44
C LEU A 106 -9.39 -22.51 0.41
N LYS A 107 -8.30 -23.09 0.93
CA LYS A 107 -8.37 -24.29 1.79
C LYS A 107 -9.05 -24.02 3.13
N ILE A 108 -8.76 -22.88 3.76
CA ILE A 108 -9.31 -22.48 5.07
C ILE A 108 -10.82 -22.30 4.97
N VAL A 109 -11.27 -21.55 3.98
CA VAL A 109 -12.68 -21.21 3.77
C VAL A 109 -13.44 -22.37 3.10
N GLY A 110 -12.75 -23.23 2.34
CA GLY A 110 -13.37 -24.29 1.54
C GLY A 110 -13.91 -23.79 0.19
N LEU A 111 -13.32 -22.72 -0.35
CA LEU A 111 -13.69 -22.14 -1.65
C LEU A 111 -13.21 -23.05 -2.79
N GLN A 112 -14.07 -23.23 -3.79
CA GLN A 112 -13.84 -24.08 -4.95
C GLN A 112 -14.20 -23.30 -6.22
N TYR A 113 -13.25 -23.15 -7.14
CA TYR A 113 -13.47 -22.43 -8.40
C TYR A 113 -14.58 -23.01 -9.28
N ARG A 114 -14.89 -24.30 -9.13
CA ARG A 114 -15.97 -24.97 -9.87
C ARG A 114 -17.38 -24.63 -9.39
N LEU A 115 -17.53 -24.09 -8.18
CA LEU A 115 -18.82 -23.75 -7.59
C LEU A 115 -19.07 -22.25 -7.75
N LYS A 116 -20.31 -21.87 -8.05
CA LYS A 116 -20.71 -20.46 -8.17
C LYS A 116 -21.22 -19.87 -6.86
N TYR A 117 -21.66 -20.70 -5.92
CA TYR A 117 -22.24 -20.31 -4.63
C TYR A 117 -23.56 -19.54 -4.75
N GLU A 118 -24.34 -19.86 -5.78
CA GLU A 118 -25.68 -19.29 -5.99
C GLU A 118 -26.73 -20.03 -5.16
N LYS A 119 -26.51 -21.32 -4.88
CA LYS A 119 -27.45 -22.20 -4.17
C LYS A 119 -27.03 -22.42 -2.72
N ASP A 120 -27.99 -22.57 -1.82
CA ASP A 120 -27.71 -22.78 -0.40
C ASP A 120 -26.96 -24.10 -0.12
N ASP A 121 -27.14 -25.12 -0.96
CA ASP A 121 -26.38 -26.37 -0.83
C ASP A 121 -24.89 -26.19 -1.16
N GLU A 122 -24.56 -25.26 -2.07
CA GLU A 122 -23.17 -24.89 -2.36
C GLU A 122 -22.57 -24.11 -1.20
N MET A 123 -23.34 -23.22 -0.57
CA MET A 123 -22.93 -22.49 0.64
C MET A 123 -22.59 -23.44 1.79
N LYS A 124 -23.32 -24.54 1.95
CA LYS A 124 -23.04 -25.58 2.96
C LYS A 124 -21.70 -26.29 2.76
N THR A 125 -21.07 -26.17 1.59
CA THR A 125 -19.74 -26.74 1.33
C THR A 125 -18.62 -25.93 1.97
N LEU A 126 -18.87 -24.66 2.31
CA LEU A 126 -17.91 -23.77 2.93
C LEU A 126 -17.65 -24.16 4.40
N ARG A 127 -16.40 -24.00 4.83
CA ARG A 127 -15.96 -24.19 6.21
C ARG A 127 -16.29 -22.99 7.11
N TYR A 128 -16.45 -21.82 6.51
CA TYR A 128 -16.83 -20.57 7.17
C TYR A 128 -17.97 -19.92 6.39
N GLY A 129 -18.97 -19.39 7.10
CA GLY A 129 -20.09 -18.67 6.49
C GLY A 129 -19.76 -17.25 6.10
N LYS A 130 -18.73 -16.65 6.72
CA LYS A 130 -18.32 -15.27 6.48
C LYS A 130 -16.81 -15.09 6.61
N ILE A 131 -16.30 -14.04 5.99
CA ILE A 131 -14.95 -13.53 6.16
C ILE A 131 -15.04 -12.12 6.73
N MET A 132 -14.30 -11.84 7.80
CA MET A 132 -14.19 -10.52 8.39
C MET A 132 -12.77 -10.00 8.19
N VAL A 133 -12.62 -8.85 7.53
CA VAL A 133 -11.31 -8.22 7.32
C VAL A 133 -11.03 -7.29 8.50
N MET A 134 -9.86 -7.47 9.11
CA MET A 134 -9.36 -6.68 10.23
C MET A 134 -8.00 -6.10 9.82
N ALA A 135 -8.04 -4.94 9.20
CA ALA A 135 -6.87 -4.20 8.73
C ALA A 135 -6.60 -2.98 9.65
N ASP A 136 -5.40 -2.43 9.56
CA ASP A 136 -5.10 -1.16 10.20
C ASP A 136 -6.05 -0.09 9.65
N GLN A 137 -6.50 0.85 10.49
CA GLN A 137 -7.42 1.92 10.09
C GLN A 137 -6.64 3.07 9.45
N ASP A 138 -5.89 2.71 8.41
CA ASP A 138 -5.16 3.59 7.52
C ASP A 138 -5.55 3.30 6.06
N GLN A 139 -5.02 4.08 5.13
CA GLN A 139 -5.38 3.95 3.73
C GLN A 139 -4.84 2.65 3.09
N ASP A 140 -3.69 2.14 3.53
CA ASP A 140 -3.15 0.88 3.02
C ASP A 140 -4.04 -0.31 3.48
N GLY A 141 -4.60 -0.24 4.69
CA GLY A 141 -5.64 -1.16 5.17
C GLY A 141 -6.89 -1.13 4.30
N SER A 142 -7.36 0.06 3.90
CA SER A 142 -8.47 0.20 2.94
C SER A 142 -8.18 -0.48 1.60
N HIS A 143 -6.95 -0.40 1.10
CA HIS A 143 -6.55 -1.12 -0.11
C HIS A 143 -6.59 -2.64 0.07
N ILE A 144 -6.13 -3.16 1.22
CA ILE A 144 -6.19 -4.59 1.54
C ILE A 144 -7.64 -5.08 1.57
N LYS A 145 -8.54 -4.34 2.21
CA LYS A 145 -10.00 -4.62 2.19
C LYS A 145 -10.50 -4.71 0.75
N GLY A 146 -10.16 -3.72 -0.07
CA GLY A 146 -10.51 -3.67 -1.48
C GLY A 146 -10.00 -4.87 -2.28
N LEU A 147 -8.76 -5.31 -2.06
CA LEU A 147 -8.19 -6.50 -2.71
C LEU A 147 -8.89 -7.79 -2.31
N VAL A 148 -9.28 -7.94 -1.04
CA VAL A 148 -10.05 -9.10 -0.56
C VAL A 148 -11.45 -9.10 -1.19
N ILE A 149 -12.12 -7.95 -1.21
CA ILE A 149 -13.43 -7.79 -1.86
C ILE A 149 -13.32 -8.13 -3.34
N ASN A 150 -12.36 -7.57 -4.06
CA ASN A 150 -12.11 -7.86 -5.47
C ASN A 150 -11.81 -9.34 -5.73
N PHE A 151 -11.02 -9.98 -4.87
CA PHE A 151 -10.74 -11.41 -5.00
C PHE A 151 -12.01 -12.26 -4.93
N ILE A 152 -12.93 -11.94 -4.01
CA ILE A 152 -14.21 -12.64 -3.88
C ILE A 152 -15.15 -12.25 -5.04
N HIS A 153 -15.22 -10.98 -5.40
CA HIS A 153 -16.05 -10.47 -6.51
C HIS A 153 -15.67 -11.09 -7.85
N TYR A 154 -14.39 -11.09 -8.20
CA TYR A 154 -13.89 -11.61 -9.47
C TYR A 154 -14.14 -13.11 -9.63
N ASN A 155 -13.97 -13.89 -8.56
CA ASN A 155 -14.07 -15.36 -8.62
C ASN A 155 -15.48 -15.87 -8.32
N TRP A 156 -16.21 -15.25 -7.39
CA TRP A 156 -17.53 -15.67 -6.93
C TRP A 156 -18.47 -14.48 -6.67
N PRO A 157 -18.99 -13.81 -7.71
CA PRO A 157 -19.90 -12.67 -7.57
C PRO A 157 -21.12 -12.95 -6.69
N ALA A 158 -21.63 -14.19 -6.67
CA ALA A 158 -22.77 -14.57 -5.84
C ALA A 158 -22.50 -14.42 -4.33
N LEU A 159 -21.25 -14.56 -3.88
CA LEU A 159 -20.88 -14.38 -2.47
C LEU A 159 -20.94 -12.91 -2.05
N ILE A 160 -20.58 -11.98 -2.93
CA ILE A 160 -20.70 -10.53 -2.69
C ILE A 160 -22.16 -10.16 -2.41
N LYS A 161 -23.09 -10.72 -3.20
CA LYS A 161 -24.54 -10.50 -3.03
C LYS A 161 -25.12 -11.05 -1.72
N ARG A 162 -24.38 -11.94 -1.03
CA ARG A 162 -24.81 -12.61 0.21
C ARG A 162 -24.16 -12.01 1.48
N SER A 163 -23.55 -10.82 1.40
CA SER A 163 -22.82 -10.19 2.51
C SER A 163 -21.79 -11.13 3.14
N PHE A 164 -21.05 -11.85 2.29
CA PHE A 164 -20.04 -12.82 2.72
C PHE A 164 -18.81 -12.16 3.35
N VAL A 165 -18.53 -10.91 2.97
CA VAL A 165 -17.42 -10.11 3.48
C VAL A 165 -17.95 -9.09 4.50
N GLU A 166 -17.34 -9.07 5.68
CA GLU A 166 -17.55 -8.10 6.75
C GLU A 166 -16.21 -7.41 7.07
N GLU A 167 -16.26 -6.32 7.80
CA GLU A 167 -15.10 -5.59 8.30
C GLU A 167 -15.17 -5.43 9.82
N PHE A 168 -14.00 -5.47 10.45
CA PHE A 168 -13.81 -5.04 11.82
C PHE A 168 -13.08 -3.69 11.87
N ILE A 169 -13.76 -2.65 12.33
CA ILE A 169 -13.19 -1.31 12.50
C ILE A 169 -12.68 -1.10 13.93
N THR A 170 -11.65 -0.26 14.08
CA THR A 170 -11.12 0.14 15.39
C THR A 170 -11.03 1.67 15.47
N PRO A 171 -11.07 2.27 16.68
CA PRO A 171 -10.96 3.71 16.79
C PRO A 171 -9.57 4.18 16.40
N ILE A 172 -9.50 5.29 15.67
CA ILE A 172 -8.24 5.93 15.23
C ILE A 172 -7.74 6.96 16.25
N VAL A 173 -8.62 7.53 17.07
CA VAL A 173 -8.29 8.50 18.11
C VAL A 173 -9.07 8.16 19.36
N LYS A 174 -8.42 8.21 20.52
CA LYS A 174 -9.09 8.19 21.81
C LYS A 174 -8.74 9.41 22.66
N ALA A 175 -9.77 10.04 23.23
CA ALA A 175 -9.63 11.10 24.22
C ALA A 175 -9.97 10.54 25.60
N THR A 176 -9.03 10.65 26.55
CA THR A 176 -9.19 10.10 27.92
C THR A 176 -8.99 11.18 28.97
N LYS A 177 -9.88 11.27 29.96
CA LYS A 177 -9.80 12.19 31.10
C LYS A 177 -10.17 11.50 32.40
N GLY A 178 -9.47 11.85 33.48
CA GLY A 178 -9.60 11.21 34.80
C GLY A 178 -8.57 10.10 35.04
N LYS A 179 -8.46 9.67 36.31
CA LYS A 179 -7.59 8.55 36.73
C LYS A 179 -8.41 7.26 36.84
N GLU A 180 -7.78 6.12 36.56
CA GLU A 180 -8.39 4.79 36.70
C GLU A 180 -8.98 4.63 38.12
N GLY A 181 -10.29 4.38 38.22
CA GLY A 181 -11.02 4.23 39.50
C GLY A 181 -11.87 5.42 39.99
N ARG A 182 -11.87 6.57 39.31
CA ARG A 182 -12.89 7.64 39.45
C ARG A 182 -13.40 8.02 38.05
N SER A 183 -14.57 8.68 37.96
CA SER A 183 -15.26 9.15 36.74
C SER A 183 -14.32 9.28 35.52
N LYS A 184 -14.14 8.16 34.82
CA LYS A 184 -13.24 8.06 33.66
C LYS A 184 -14.09 8.37 32.45
N GLU A 185 -13.77 9.49 31.79
CA GLU A 185 -14.37 9.85 30.52
C GLU A 185 -13.45 9.35 29.41
N GLU A 186 -13.98 8.50 28.55
CA GLU A 186 -13.27 7.96 27.39
C GLU A 186 -14.16 8.11 26.15
N TYR A 187 -13.66 8.83 25.16
CA TYR A 187 -14.29 8.99 23.86
C TYR A 187 -13.41 8.32 22.81
N SER A 188 -14.03 7.49 21.97
CA SER A 188 -13.36 6.77 20.88
C SER A 188 -13.93 7.26 19.56
N PHE A 189 -13.05 7.73 18.68
CA PHE A 189 -13.40 8.28 17.38
C PHE A 189 -12.88 7.37 16.28
N PHE A 190 -13.70 7.10 15.28
CA PHE A 190 -13.40 6.18 14.17
C PHE A 190 -13.03 6.92 12.88
N SER A 191 -13.21 8.24 12.85
CA SER A 191 -12.74 9.11 11.77
C SER A 191 -12.08 10.38 12.31
N LEU A 192 -11.17 10.98 11.54
CA LEU A 192 -10.52 12.23 11.92
C LEU A 192 -11.50 13.41 11.92
N PRO A 193 -12.45 13.49 10.97
CA PRO A 193 -13.53 14.48 11.04
C PRO A 193 -14.37 14.39 12.32
N GLU A 194 -14.75 13.17 12.77
CA GLU A 194 -15.51 12.98 14.01
C GLU A 194 -14.74 13.52 15.23
N TYR A 195 -13.43 13.26 15.29
CA TYR A 195 -12.56 13.81 16.33
C TYR A 195 -12.44 15.34 16.24
N ALA A 196 -12.31 15.89 15.04
CA ALA A 196 -12.20 17.33 14.82
C ALA A 196 -13.48 18.07 15.26
N GLU A 197 -14.65 17.52 14.94
CA GLU A 197 -15.94 18.04 15.38
C GLU A 197 -16.04 18.04 16.91
N TRP A 198 -15.71 16.92 17.57
CA TRP A 198 -15.69 16.85 19.03
C TRP A 198 -14.72 17.89 19.63
N ARG A 199 -13.52 18.03 19.05
CA ARG A 199 -12.51 18.99 19.51
C ARG A 199 -13.00 20.44 19.39
N ASN A 200 -13.69 20.77 18.30
CA ASN A 200 -14.22 22.12 18.06
C ASN A 200 -15.40 22.44 18.98
N ASN A 201 -16.21 21.43 19.33
CA ASN A 201 -17.41 21.60 20.16
C ASN A 201 -17.14 21.43 21.67
N THR A 202 -15.92 21.03 22.07
CA THR A 202 -15.58 20.75 23.48
C THR A 202 -14.57 21.76 24.01
N GLU A 203 -14.99 22.80 24.73
CA GLU A 203 -14.10 23.88 25.21
C GLU A 203 -12.89 23.39 26.02
N ASN A 204 -13.09 22.38 26.86
CA ASN A 204 -12.05 21.83 27.74
C ASN A 204 -11.29 20.65 27.12
N TRP A 205 -11.31 20.46 25.81
CA TRP A 205 -10.66 19.33 25.11
C TRP A 205 -9.17 19.19 25.45
N LYS A 206 -8.48 20.32 25.74
CA LYS A 206 -7.05 20.34 26.15
C LYS A 206 -6.78 19.60 27.47
N THR A 207 -7.81 19.36 28.28
CA THR A 207 -7.71 18.60 29.53
C THR A 207 -7.71 17.08 29.31
N TYR A 208 -8.06 16.61 28.11
CA TYR A 208 -8.03 15.21 27.74
C TYR A 208 -6.64 14.82 27.24
N ARG A 209 -6.20 13.62 27.60
CA ARG A 209 -5.07 12.96 26.96
C ARG A 209 -5.55 12.33 25.66
N ILE A 210 -5.06 12.85 24.54
CA ILE A 210 -5.35 12.37 23.19
C ILE A 210 -4.30 11.35 22.78
N LYS A 211 -4.75 10.17 22.32
CA LYS A 211 -3.89 9.12 21.79
C LYS A 211 -4.36 8.72 20.39
N TYR A 212 -3.45 8.72 19.44
CA TYR A 212 -3.67 8.27 18.06
C TYR A 212 -3.34 6.78 17.93
N TYR A 213 -4.17 6.04 17.21
CA TYR A 213 -4.06 4.59 16.99
C TYR A 213 -3.81 4.37 15.49
N LYS A 214 -2.53 4.28 15.11
CA LYS A 214 -2.12 4.17 13.70
C LYS A 214 -2.16 2.74 13.16
N GLY A 215 -1.97 1.77 14.04
CA GLY A 215 -2.08 0.36 13.69
C GLY A 215 -2.70 -0.43 14.83
N LEU A 216 -3.24 -1.60 14.50
CA LEU A 216 -3.95 -2.47 15.43
C LEU A 216 -3.06 -2.92 16.60
N GLY A 217 -1.75 -3.02 16.39
CA GLY A 217 -0.77 -3.30 17.44
C GLY A 217 -0.65 -2.22 18.54
N THR A 218 -1.23 -1.03 18.33
CA THR A 218 -1.22 0.07 19.32
C THR A 218 -2.23 -0.18 20.46
N SER A 219 -3.25 -1.00 20.19
CA SER A 219 -4.29 -1.35 21.15
C SER A 219 -3.79 -2.44 22.10
N THR A 220 -4.09 -2.26 23.39
CA THR A 220 -3.79 -3.26 24.41
C THR A 220 -4.76 -4.44 24.32
N SER A 221 -4.37 -5.60 24.87
CA SER A 221 -5.28 -6.77 24.94
C SER A 221 -6.55 -6.50 25.77
N LYS A 222 -6.52 -5.53 26.70
CA LYS A 222 -7.70 -5.09 27.45
C LYS A 222 -8.69 -4.37 26.53
N GLU A 223 -8.21 -3.40 25.76
CA GLU A 223 -9.01 -2.67 24.77
C GLU A 223 -9.53 -3.62 23.68
N ALA A 224 -8.73 -4.59 23.25
CA ALA A 224 -9.18 -5.61 22.31
C ALA A 224 -10.44 -6.33 22.83
N LYS A 225 -10.42 -6.78 24.09
CA LYS A 225 -11.57 -7.44 24.71
C LYS A 225 -12.78 -6.52 24.78
N GLU A 226 -12.59 -5.22 25.04
CA GLU A 226 -13.66 -4.22 25.01
C GLU A 226 -14.25 -4.10 23.60
N TYR A 227 -13.42 -4.02 22.56
CA TYR A 227 -13.88 -3.96 21.16
C TYR A 227 -14.68 -5.21 20.75
N PHE A 228 -14.20 -6.40 21.12
CA PHE A 228 -14.89 -7.66 20.84
C PHE A 228 -16.18 -7.82 21.67
N SER A 229 -16.27 -7.16 22.83
CA SER A 229 -17.49 -7.11 23.63
C SER A 229 -18.56 -6.23 22.98
N ASP A 230 -18.17 -5.11 22.35
CA ASP A 230 -19.05 -4.27 21.54
C ASP A 230 -18.95 -4.58 20.04
N MET A 231 -19.15 -5.85 19.70
CA MET A 231 -19.11 -6.31 18.32
C MET A 231 -20.11 -5.57 17.40
N LYS A 232 -21.18 -4.97 17.93
CA LYS A 232 -22.16 -4.23 17.13
C LYS A 232 -21.56 -2.94 16.57
N ARG A 233 -20.79 -2.20 17.36
CA ARG A 233 -20.12 -0.96 16.93
C ARG A 233 -18.94 -1.22 16.00
N HIS A 234 -18.22 -2.32 16.24
CA HIS A 234 -16.98 -2.64 15.53
C HIS A 234 -17.18 -3.46 14.26
N ARG A 235 -18.33 -4.10 14.08
CA ARG A 235 -18.62 -4.90 12.89
C ARG A 235 -19.41 -4.09 11.87
N ILE A 236 -18.82 -3.90 10.70
CA ILE A 236 -19.49 -3.30 9.54
C ILE A 236 -19.72 -4.38 8.48
N LYS A 237 -20.95 -4.49 7.99
CA LYS A 237 -21.30 -5.43 6.92
C LYS A 237 -21.19 -4.74 5.56
N PHE A 238 -20.60 -5.41 4.57
CA PHE A 238 -20.75 -4.95 3.20
C PHE A 238 -22.10 -5.42 2.64
N ARG A 239 -22.92 -4.47 2.19
CA ARG A 239 -24.22 -4.72 1.58
C ARG A 239 -24.11 -4.53 0.08
N TYR A 240 -24.72 -5.45 -0.67
CA TYR A 240 -24.85 -5.31 -2.12
C TYR A 240 -26.18 -4.64 -2.45
N ASP A 241 -26.12 -3.50 -3.14
CA ASP A 241 -27.26 -2.62 -3.45
C ASP A 241 -27.59 -2.57 -4.95
N GLY A 242 -26.91 -3.36 -5.78
CA GLY A 242 -27.23 -3.52 -7.21
C GLY A 242 -26.01 -3.46 -8.12
N GLU A 243 -26.25 -3.32 -9.41
CA GLU A 243 -25.18 -3.38 -10.43
C GLU A 243 -24.14 -2.25 -10.32
N GLU A 244 -24.49 -1.12 -9.72
CA GLU A 244 -23.54 -0.02 -9.49
C GLU A 244 -22.36 -0.45 -8.60
N ASP A 245 -22.58 -1.39 -7.67
CA ASP A 245 -21.52 -1.97 -6.85
C ASP A 245 -20.54 -2.78 -7.72
N ASP A 246 -21.07 -3.61 -8.64
CA ASP A 246 -20.25 -4.38 -9.57
C ASP A 246 -19.44 -3.46 -10.48
N ARG A 247 -20.06 -2.40 -11.00
CA ARG A 247 -19.38 -1.40 -11.86
C ARG A 247 -18.30 -0.64 -11.11
N SER A 248 -18.52 -0.31 -9.84
CA SER A 248 -17.58 0.40 -8.99
C SER A 248 -16.37 -0.48 -8.65
N LEU A 249 -16.60 -1.74 -8.28
CA LEU A 249 -15.53 -2.72 -8.03
C LEU A 249 -14.72 -3.01 -9.29
N ASP A 250 -15.37 -3.23 -10.42
CA ASP A 250 -14.70 -3.44 -11.69
C ASP A 250 -13.88 -2.20 -12.12
N MET A 251 -14.42 -0.99 -11.97
CA MET A 251 -13.67 0.25 -12.22
C MET A 251 -12.41 0.33 -11.36
N ALA A 252 -12.51 0.02 -10.07
CA ALA A 252 -11.40 0.11 -9.13
C ALA A 252 -10.26 -0.88 -9.45
N PHE A 253 -10.57 -2.13 -9.81
CA PHE A 253 -9.55 -3.20 -9.88
C PHE A 253 -9.26 -3.75 -11.28
N SER A 254 -10.11 -3.48 -12.26
CA SER A 254 -9.90 -3.97 -13.62
C SER A 254 -8.69 -3.30 -14.27
N LYS A 255 -7.76 -4.12 -14.77
CA LYS A 255 -6.58 -3.62 -15.52
C LYS A 255 -6.96 -2.91 -16.83
N LYS A 256 -8.19 -3.09 -17.32
CA LYS A 256 -8.68 -2.47 -18.56
C LYS A 256 -9.30 -1.09 -18.36
N ARG A 257 -9.65 -0.72 -17.13
CA ARG A 257 -10.41 0.51 -16.81
C ARG A 257 -9.54 1.64 -16.27
N ILE A 258 -8.37 1.82 -16.88
CA ILE A 258 -7.40 2.84 -16.46
C ILE A 258 -7.95 4.26 -16.68
N GLU A 259 -8.53 4.53 -17.85
CA GLU A 259 -9.08 5.86 -18.16
C GLU A 259 -10.26 6.23 -17.25
N ASP A 260 -11.14 5.27 -16.95
CA ASP A 260 -12.25 5.48 -16.01
C ASP A 260 -11.73 5.86 -14.61
N ARG A 261 -10.66 5.20 -14.13
CA ARG A 261 -10.02 5.57 -12.85
C ARG A 261 -9.42 6.97 -12.87
N LYS A 262 -8.84 7.40 -13.99
CA LYS A 262 -8.31 8.77 -14.12
C LYS A 262 -9.43 9.80 -14.00
N VAL A 263 -10.54 9.59 -14.71
CA VAL A 263 -11.72 10.46 -14.63
C VAL A 263 -12.29 10.46 -13.20
N TRP A 264 -12.45 9.28 -12.60
CA TRP A 264 -12.92 9.11 -11.23
C TRP A 264 -12.08 9.89 -10.21
N LEU A 265 -10.76 9.71 -10.23
CA LEU A 265 -9.85 10.43 -9.33
C LEU A 265 -9.80 11.93 -9.63
N THR A 266 -9.87 12.33 -10.90
CA THR A 266 -9.90 13.76 -11.27
C THR A 266 -11.15 14.45 -10.74
N ASN A 267 -12.32 13.84 -10.90
CA ASN A 267 -13.58 14.36 -10.39
C ASN A 267 -13.56 14.44 -8.86
N TRP A 268 -13.05 13.40 -8.19
CA TRP A 268 -12.93 13.39 -6.74
C TRP A 268 -11.96 14.48 -6.23
N MET A 269 -10.81 14.67 -6.88
CA MET A 269 -9.87 15.74 -6.53
C MET A 269 -10.49 17.14 -6.73
N ALA A 270 -11.26 17.34 -7.79
CA ALA A 270 -11.96 18.59 -8.05
C ALA A 270 -13.01 18.87 -6.97
N GLU A 271 -13.86 17.88 -6.65
CA GLU A 271 -14.88 18.01 -5.60
C GLU A 271 -14.23 18.30 -4.23
N ARG A 272 -13.14 17.60 -3.90
CA ARG A 272 -12.40 17.84 -2.65
C ARG A 272 -11.84 19.25 -2.59
N LYS A 273 -11.32 19.78 -3.70
CA LYS A 273 -10.82 21.15 -3.79
C LYS A 273 -11.96 22.15 -3.59
N ASP A 274 -13.08 21.98 -4.28
CA ASP A 274 -14.24 22.87 -4.21
C ASP A 274 -14.82 22.91 -2.79
N ARG A 275 -14.96 21.75 -2.13
CA ARG A 275 -15.41 21.67 -0.72
C ARG A 275 -14.48 22.42 0.21
N ARG A 276 -13.16 22.30 0.03
CA ARG A 276 -12.15 23.00 0.83
C ARG A 276 -12.23 24.51 0.64
N GLU A 277 -12.43 24.99 -0.58
CA GLU A 277 -12.59 26.42 -0.89
C GLU A 277 -13.89 26.99 -0.29
N GLN A 278 -14.94 26.17 -0.20
CA GLN A 278 -16.22 26.54 0.43
C GLN A 278 -16.23 26.35 1.96
N GLY A 279 -15.18 25.78 2.55
CA GLY A 279 -15.13 25.47 3.99
C GLY A 279 -16.09 24.36 4.43
N LEU A 280 -16.54 23.51 3.51
CA LEU A 280 -17.41 22.37 3.79
C LEU A 280 -16.61 21.21 4.40
N THR A 281 -17.27 20.40 5.21
CA THR A 281 -16.67 19.18 5.78
C THR A 281 -16.46 18.11 4.70
N GLU A 282 -15.36 17.37 4.83
CA GLU A 282 -15.11 16.18 4.01
C GLU A 282 -16.10 15.07 4.40
N GLU A 283 -16.61 14.34 3.40
CA GLU A 283 -17.42 13.15 3.67
C GLU A 283 -16.55 12.05 4.27
N TYR A 284 -17.07 11.35 5.27
CA TYR A 284 -16.41 10.21 5.90
C TYR A 284 -17.39 9.06 6.12
N LEU A 285 -16.84 7.84 6.19
CA LEU A 285 -17.58 6.63 6.56
C LEU A 285 -17.48 6.38 8.08
N TYR A 286 -18.29 5.44 8.56
CA TYR A 286 -18.24 4.91 9.93
C TYR A 286 -18.71 5.85 11.03
N ASP A 287 -19.71 6.68 10.71
CA ASP A 287 -20.48 7.40 11.72
C ASP A 287 -21.07 6.42 12.77
N LYS A 288 -21.44 6.93 13.94
CA LYS A 288 -21.76 6.14 15.14
C LYS A 288 -22.81 5.04 14.93
N ASP A 289 -23.76 5.29 14.03
CA ASP A 289 -24.88 4.38 13.74
C ASP A 289 -24.65 3.48 12.51
N THR A 290 -23.47 3.55 11.88
CA THR A 290 -23.16 2.78 10.68
C THR A 290 -23.03 1.29 11.03
N GLN A 291 -23.94 0.46 10.49
CA GLN A 291 -23.87 -1.01 10.61
C GLN A 291 -23.56 -1.71 9.29
N SER A 292 -23.75 -1.01 8.17
CA SER A 292 -23.48 -1.54 6.84
C SER A 292 -23.04 -0.45 5.88
N VAL A 293 -22.17 -0.81 4.94
CA VAL A 293 -21.65 0.07 3.88
C VAL A 293 -21.86 -0.62 2.53
N SER A 294 -22.28 0.14 1.51
CA SER A 294 -22.40 -0.38 0.15
C SER A 294 -21.00 -0.51 -0.50
N PHE A 295 -20.82 -1.41 -1.46
CA PHE A 295 -19.52 -1.53 -2.14
C PHE A 295 -19.17 -0.27 -2.93
N LYS A 296 -20.19 0.39 -3.51
CA LYS A 296 -20.04 1.71 -4.15
C LYS A 296 -19.53 2.77 -3.17
N ASP A 297 -20.12 2.87 -1.98
CA ASP A 297 -19.68 3.85 -0.97
C ASP A 297 -18.26 3.54 -0.49
N PHE A 298 -17.95 2.27 -0.24
CA PHE A 298 -16.59 1.86 0.10
C PHE A 298 -15.58 2.29 -0.98
N VAL A 299 -15.86 2.02 -2.26
CA VAL A 299 -14.97 2.41 -3.36
C VAL A 299 -14.83 3.95 -3.42
N ASN A 300 -15.94 4.68 -3.42
CA ASN A 300 -15.94 6.11 -3.70
C ASN A 300 -15.66 7.02 -2.50
N LYS A 301 -15.72 6.51 -1.26
CA LYS A 301 -15.50 7.30 -0.05
C LYS A 301 -14.28 6.87 0.75
N GLU A 302 -13.84 5.61 0.63
CA GLU A 302 -12.69 5.09 1.36
C GLU A 302 -11.54 4.66 0.43
N LEU A 303 -11.79 3.79 -0.55
CA LEU A 303 -10.74 3.31 -1.45
C LEU A 303 -10.14 4.45 -2.29
N VAL A 304 -10.93 5.46 -2.65
CA VAL A 304 -10.46 6.66 -3.35
C VAL A 304 -9.37 7.40 -2.57
N LEU A 305 -9.46 7.42 -1.23
CA LEU A 305 -8.47 8.06 -0.36
C LEU A 305 -7.12 7.37 -0.49
N PHE A 306 -7.13 6.04 -0.51
CA PHE A 306 -5.94 5.25 -0.81
C PHE A 306 -5.40 5.55 -2.19
N SER A 307 -6.24 5.51 -3.23
CA SER A 307 -5.80 5.73 -4.59
C SER A 307 -5.16 7.11 -4.79
N ASN A 308 -5.70 8.14 -4.14
CA ASN A 308 -5.12 9.47 -4.13
C ASN A 308 -3.80 9.51 -3.33
N LEU A 309 -3.77 8.96 -2.12
CA LEU A 309 -2.54 8.90 -1.31
C LEU A 309 -1.42 8.13 -2.01
N ASP A 310 -1.77 7.05 -2.74
CA ASP A 310 -0.84 6.28 -3.53
C ASP A 310 -0.22 7.12 -4.66
N ASN A 311 -1.00 7.99 -5.30
CA ASN A 311 -0.46 8.96 -6.26
C ASN A 311 0.44 9.99 -5.57
N GLU A 312 0.00 10.57 -4.45
CA GLU A 312 0.76 11.57 -3.69
C GLU A 312 2.12 11.05 -3.22
N ARG A 313 2.19 9.78 -2.77
CA ARG A 313 3.46 9.17 -2.31
C ARG A 313 4.33 8.65 -3.46
N SER A 314 3.73 8.31 -4.60
CA SER A 314 4.44 7.65 -5.72
C SER A 314 4.90 8.61 -6.82
N ILE A 315 4.16 9.70 -7.05
CA ILE A 315 4.45 10.71 -8.07
C ILE A 315 5.10 11.93 -7.39
N PRO A 316 6.31 12.36 -7.81
CA PRO A 316 6.97 13.51 -7.22
C PRO A 316 6.29 14.83 -7.64
N SER A 317 6.56 15.89 -6.87
CA SER A 317 6.17 17.25 -7.26
C SER A 317 7.05 17.74 -8.40
N LEU A 318 6.46 18.49 -9.34
CA LEU A 318 7.19 19.16 -10.42
C LEU A 318 8.23 20.16 -9.89
N VAL A 319 7.96 20.79 -8.74
CA VAL A 319 8.74 21.91 -8.22
C VAL A 319 10.12 21.46 -7.73
N ASP A 320 10.17 20.44 -6.88
CA ASP A 320 11.42 19.91 -6.31
C ASP A 320 11.86 18.56 -6.89
N GLY A 321 11.01 17.88 -7.65
CA GLY A 321 11.29 16.53 -8.15
C GLY A 321 11.29 15.46 -7.06
N LEU A 322 10.81 15.77 -5.84
CA LEU A 322 10.84 14.87 -4.70
C LEU A 322 9.46 14.26 -4.42
N LYS A 323 9.48 13.00 -3.99
CA LYS A 323 8.34 12.35 -3.34
C LYS A 323 8.30 12.74 -1.85
N PRO A 324 7.14 12.65 -1.17
CA PRO A 324 7.03 13.00 0.25
C PRO A 324 8.08 12.35 1.15
N GLY A 325 8.35 11.04 0.99
CA GLY A 325 9.40 10.36 1.76
C GLY A 325 10.81 10.93 1.55
N GLN A 326 11.14 11.32 0.31
CA GLN A 326 12.42 11.98 0.02
C GLN A 326 12.47 13.38 0.62
N ARG A 327 11.36 14.13 0.57
CA ARG A 327 11.23 15.47 1.15
C ARG A 327 11.36 15.46 2.68
N LYS A 328 10.81 14.44 3.34
CA LYS A 328 10.96 14.18 4.78
C LYS A 328 12.43 13.92 5.18
N VAL A 329 13.17 13.18 4.35
CA VAL A 329 14.62 13.01 4.50
C VAL A 329 15.34 14.37 4.38
N MET A 330 15.06 15.12 3.31
CA MET A 330 15.69 16.43 3.10
C MET A 330 15.39 17.43 4.23
N PHE A 331 14.14 17.51 4.67
CA PHE A 331 13.72 18.34 5.80
C PHE A 331 14.50 18.00 7.07
N THR A 332 14.65 16.71 7.38
CA THR A 332 15.40 16.27 8.56
C THR A 332 16.88 16.64 8.44
N CYS A 333 17.50 16.44 7.28
CA CYS A 333 18.89 16.84 7.03
C CYS A 333 19.08 18.35 7.18
N PHE A 334 18.15 19.16 6.66
CA PHE A 334 18.19 20.62 6.76
C PHE A 334 18.02 21.12 8.20
N LYS A 335 17.10 20.49 8.95
CA LYS A 335 16.82 20.84 10.36
C LYS A 335 17.95 20.47 11.31
N ARG A 336 18.61 19.32 11.09
CA ARG A 336 19.73 18.87 11.93
C ARG A 336 21.02 19.64 11.66
N ALA A 337 21.20 20.14 10.43
CA ALA A 337 22.41 20.84 9.98
C ALA A 337 23.71 20.07 10.29
N ASP A 338 23.66 18.73 10.23
CA ASP A 338 24.78 17.86 10.58
C ASP A 338 25.94 18.07 9.59
N LYS A 339 27.08 18.54 10.11
CA LYS A 339 28.33 18.67 9.34
C LYS A 339 29.17 17.39 9.32
N LYS A 340 28.78 16.37 10.08
CA LYS A 340 29.47 15.08 10.18
C LYS A 340 28.63 13.99 9.53
N GLU A 341 29.30 12.93 9.10
CA GLU A 341 28.64 11.73 8.62
C GLU A 341 27.80 11.05 9.71
N ILE A 342 26.68 10.46 9.31
CA ILE A 342 25.74 9.75 10.18
C ILE A 342 25.40 8.39 9.55
N LYS A 343 25.19 7.36 10.37
CA LYS A 343 24.75 6.05 9.86
C LYS A 343 23.36 6.17 9.22
N VAL A 344 23.15 5.51 8.08
CA VAL A 344 21.85 5.53 7.38
C VAL A 344 20.71 5.07 8.29
N ALA A 345 20.92 4.00 9.07
CA ALA A 345 19.92 3.54 10.04
C ALA A 345 19.57 4.57 11.12
N GLN A 346 20.57 5.35 11.59
CA GLN A 346 20.33 6.42 12.58
C GLN A 346 19.61 7.61 11.97
N LEU A 347 19.97 7.99 10.74
CA LEU A 347 19.28 9.04 10.01
C LEU A 347 17.82 8.65 9.74
N ALA A 348 17.54 7.40 9.36
CA ALA A 348 16.17 6.92 9.15
C ALA A 348 15.31 7.04 10.42
N GLY A 349 15.85 6.67 11.60
CA GLY A 349 15.16 6.86 12.87
C GLY A 349 14.89 8.33 13.20
N ALA A 350 15.88 9.21 12.96
CA ALA A 350 15.70 10.65 13.14
C ALA A 350 14.65 11.24 12.18
N VAL A 351 14.60 10.76 10.94
CA VAL A 351 13.56 11.15 9.96
C VAL A 351 12.19 10.71 10.47
N GLY A 352 12.07 9.47 10.94
CA GLY A 352 10.85 8.94 11.56
C GLY A 352 10.28 9.85 12.63
N GLU A 353 11.11 10.25 13.59
CA GLU A 353 10.75 11.13 14.70
C GLU A 353 10.45 12.57 14.24
N MET A 354 11.36 13.19 13.47
CA MET A 354 11.29 14.64 13.18
C MET A 354 10.27 15.00 12.11
N SER A 355 9.94 14.07 11.23
CA SER A 355 9.01 14.29 10.11
C SER A 355 7.68 13.55 10.26
N ALA A 356 7.44 12.96 11.44
CA ALA A 356 6.25 12.18 11.73
C ALA A 356 6.00 11.09 10.66
N TYR A 357 7.03 10.38 10.21
CA TYR A 357 6.86 9.35 9.18
C TYR A 357 6.19 8.11 9.78
N HIS A 358 5.06 7.67 9.19
CA HIS A 358 4.25 6.59 9.76
C HIS A 358 4.49 5.21 9.13
N HIS A 359 5.24 5.13 8.03
CA HIS A 359 5.56 3.85 7.42
C HIS A 359 6.87 3.25 8.00
N GLY A 360 7.10 1.96 7.77
CA GLY A 360 8.26 1.27 8.32
C GLY A 360 9.60 1.90 7.90
N GLU A 361 10.55 1.98 8.85
CA GLU A 361 11.87 2.59 8.66
C GLU A 361 12.69 1.96 7.52
N ALA A 362 12.43 0.68 7.18
CA ALA A 362 13.10 0.01 6.07
C ALA A 362 12.90 0.74 4.73
N SER A 363 11.71 1.32 4.51
CA SER A 363 11.41 2.13 3.32
C SER A 363 12.19 3.45 3.34
N LEU A 364 12.32 4.10 4.50
CA LEU A 364 13.15 5.31 4.65
C LEU A 364 14.62 5.04 4.43
N MET A 365 15.15 3.93 4.97
CA MET A 365 16.56 3.56 4.76
C MET A 365 16.86 3.40 3.27
N MET A 366 15.98 2.73 2.51
CA MET A 366 16.12 2.64 1.05
C MET A 366 15.97 4.00 0.36
N THR A 367 15.07 4.86 0.84
CA THR A 367 14.92 6.23 0.32
C THR A 367 16.20 7.04 0.48
N ILE A 368 16.86 6.95 1.64
CA ILE A 368 18.14 7.61 1.93
C ILE A 368 19.24 7.05 1.01
N VAL A 369 19.31 5.72 0.85
CA VAL A 369 20.28 5.08 -0.07
C VAL A 369 20.09 5.59 -1.49
N ASN A 370 18.86 5.63 -1.99
CA ASN A 370 18.56 6.08 -3.35
C ASN A 370 18.90 7.58 -3.57
N LEU A 371 18.72 8.42 -2.55
CA LEU A 371 19.12 9.84 -2.62
C LEU A 371 20.64 10.06 -2.63
N ALA A 372 21.41 9.07 -2.14
CA ALA A 372 22.86 9.14 -2.02
C ALA A 372 23.62 8.49 -3.20
N GLN A 373 22.99 7.56 -3.92
CA GLN A 373 23.58 6.83 -5.04
C GLN A 373 24.17 7.75 -6.12
N ASP A 374 25.36 7.40 -6.59
CA ASP A 374 26.20 8.15 -7.54
C ASP A 374 26.80 7.26 -8.65
N TYR A 375 26.21 6.09 -8.91
CA TYR A 375 26.63 5.26 -10.03
C TYR A 375 26.00 5.75 -11.33
N VAL A 376 26.68 5.52 -12.47
CA VAL A 376 26.20 5.92 -13.81
C VAL A 376 24.77 5.44 -14.06
N GLY A 377 23.85 6.37 -14.30
CA GLY A 377 22.42 6.09 -14.50
C GLY A 377 21.58 6.13 -13.23
N SER A 378 22.11 6.62 -12.11
CA SER A 378 21.35 6.98 -10.90
C SER A 378 21.03 8.48 -10.86
N ASN A 379 21.61 9.24 -9.93
CA ASN A 379 21.39 10.69 -9.79
C ASN A 379 22.49 11.46 -10.53
N ASN A 380 22.14 12.47 -11.33
CA ASN A 380 23.13 13.40 -11.89
C ASN A 380 23.68 14.35 -10.81
N ILE A 381 22.88 14.66 -9.79
CA ILE A 381 23.32 15.35 -8.57
C ILE A 381 22.70 14.63 -7.37
N ASN A 382 23.48 13.78 -6.71
CA ASN A 382 23.09 13.13 -5.47
C ASN A 382 23.01 14.15 -4.32
N LEU A 383 21.84 14.22 -3.66
CA LEU A 383 21.59 15.20 -2.60
C LEU A 383 22.29 14.83 -1.29
N LEU A 384 22.61 13.55 -1.14
CA LEU A 384 23.36 12.97 -0.04
C LEU A 384 24.64 12.32 -0.55
N LEU A 385 25.68 12.25 0.28
CA LEU A 385 26.95 11.59 -0.06
C LEU A 385 26.90 10.09 0.27
N PRO A 386 27.39 9.21 -0.63
CA PRO A 386 27.45 7.76 -0.41
C PRO A 386 28.74 7.36 0.33
N ILE A 387 28.74 7.45 1.65
CA ILE A 387 29.92 7.11 2.47
C ILE A 387 29.87 5.63 2.85
N GLY A 388 30.38 4.79 1.94
CA GLY A 388 30.36 3.33 2.05
C GLY A 388 29.84 2.68 0.76
N GLN A 389 29.33 1.45 0.86
CA GLN A 389 28.81 0.72 -0.30
C GLN A 389 27.31 0.98 -0.50
N PHE A 390 26.96 2.00 -1.30
CA PHE A 390 25.59 2.40 -1.62
C PHE A 390 24.98 1.69 -2.86
N GLY A 391 25.67 0.65 -3.33
CA GLY A 391 25.31 -0.11 -4.51
C GLY A 391 25.98 0.43 -5.76
N THR A 392 26.01 -0.39 -6.79
CA THR A 392 26.74 -0.11 -8.02
C THR A 392 25.85 -0.32 -9.23
N ARG A 393 26.35 0.11 -10.39
CA ARG A 393 25.70 -0.15 -11.68
C ARG A 393 25.54 -1.65 -12.01
N LEU A 394 26.30 -2.55 -11.38
CA LEU A 394 26.28 -3.98 -11.70
C LEU A 394 24.91 -4.60 -11.39
N GLN A 395 24.23 -4.11 -10.37
CA GLN A 395 22.88 -4.55 -10.00
C GLN A 395 21.87 -3.41 -9.91
N GLY A 396 22.20 -2.24 -10.47
CA GLY A 396 21.37 -1.04 -10.40
C GLY A 396 21.09 -0.64 -8.95
N GLY A 397 22.13 -0.60 -8.11
CA GLY A 397 22.04 -0.18 -6.72
C GLY A 397 21.57 -1.25 -5.73
N LYS A 398 21.09 -2.42 -6.20
CA LYS A 398 20.56 -3.49 -5.32
C LYS A 398 21.63 -4.20 -4.50
N ASP A 399 22.89 -4.06 -4.89
CA ASP A 399 24.09 -4.55 -4.20
C ASP A 399 24.58 -3.59 -3.09
N SER A 400 23.74 -2.62 -2.68
CA SER A 400 24.01 -1.76 -1.53
C SER A 400 24.17 -2.58 -0.24
N ALA A 401 25.14 -2.22 0.59
CA ALA A 401 25.33 -2.83 1.90
C ALA A 401 24.18 -2.46 2.87
N SER A 402 24.05 -3.22 3.95
CA SER A 402 23.03 -2.97 4.97
C SER A 402 23.13 -1.54 5.53
N PRO A 403 22.00 -0.82 5.73
CA PRO A 403 21.95 0.53 6.30
C PRO A 403 22.65 0.72 7.65
N ARG A 404 22.97 -0.37 8.36
CA ARG A 404 23.71 -0.37 9.63
C ARG A 404 25.21 -0.15 9.46
N TYR A 405 25.76 -0.42 8.28
CA TYR A 405 27.20 -0.36 7.99
C TYR A 405 27.61 0.86 7.16
N ILE A 406 26.66 1.52 6.52
CA ILE A 406 26.92 2.66 5.63
C ILE A 406 26.54 3.98 6.28
N PHE A 407 27.27 5.02 5.91
CA PHE A 407 27.13 6.37 6.43
C PHE A 407 26.74 7.32 5.30
N THR A 408 26.10 8.42 5.65
CA THR A 408 25.74 9.45 4.70
C THR A 408 25.89 10.83 5.32
N GLN A 409 25.88 11.84 4.47
CA GLN A 409 25.96 13.24 4.85
C GLN A 409 25.26 14.08 3.79
N LEU A 410 24.73 15.25 4.16
CA LEU A 410 24.21 16.21 3.20
C LEU A 410 25.34 16.65 2.24
N ASN A 411 25.12 16.49 0.94
CA ASN A 411 26.09 16.95 -0.06
C ASN A 411 26.19 18.49 0.02
N PRO A 412 27.40 19.10 0.09
CA PRO A 412 27.55 20.55 0.16
C PRO A 412 26.80 21.30 -0.95
N VAL A 413 26.72 20.73 -2.16
CA VAL A 413 25.98 21.33 -3.29
C VAL A 413 24.48 21.47 -2.98
N THR A 414 23.92 20.59 -2.14
CA THR A 414 22.49 20.57 -1.84
C THR A 414 22.02 21.85 -1.17
N ARG A 415 22.82 22.49 -0.31
CA ARG A 415 22.44 23.79 0.27
C ARG A 415 22.56 24.96 -0.70
N ALA A 416 23.40 24.84 -1.73
CA ALA A 416 23.40 25.80 -2.82
C ALA A 416 22.17 25.61 -3.72
N LEU A 417 21.72 24.36 -3.92
CA LEU A 417 20.52 24.05 -4.68
C LEU A 417 19.23 24.49 -3.99
N PHE A 418 19.18 24.37 -2.67
CA PHE A 418 18.03 24.72 -1.83
C PHE A 418 18.42 25.82 -0.83
N PRO A 419 18.34 27.10 -1.23
CA PRO A 419 18.73 28.22 -0.39
C PRO A 419 17.92 28.29 0.90
N SER A 420 18.60 28.51 2.03
CA SER A 420 17.93 28.63 3.33
C SER A 420 17.03 29.87 3.43
N VAL A 421 17.28 30.90 2.62
CA VAL A 421 16.44 32.11 2.58
C VAL A 421 15.04 31.80 2.07
N ASP A 422 14.90 30.85 1.13
CA ASP A 422 13.61 30.48 0.56
C ASP A 422 12.72 29.74 1.57
N GLU A 423 13.30 29.12 2.60
CA GLU A 423 12.54 28.42 3.65
C GLU A 423 11.52 29.34 4.36
N HIS A 424 11.70 30.66 4.35
CA HIS A 424 10.76 31.61 4.97
C HIS A 424 9.44 31.75 4.21
N VAL A 425 9.43 31.43 2.90
CA VAL A 425 8.24 31.54 2.04
C VAL A 425 7.62 30.18 1.71
N LEU A 426 8.23 29.08 2.16
CA LEU A 426 7.66 27.74 1.99
C LEU A 426 6.52 27.50 2.97
N ARG A 427 5.48 26.81 2.51
CA ARG A 427 4.37 26.37 3.36
C ARG A 427 4.70 25.03 4.01
N PHE A 428 5.06 25.07 5.29
CA PHE A 428 5.33 23.88 6.10
C PHE A 428 4.04 23.21 6.56
N LEU A 429 3.99 21.88 6.42
CA LEU A 429 2.86 21.08 6.86
C LEU A 429 2.95 20.80 8.37
N HIS A 430 1.83 20.42 8.96
CA HIS A 430 1.74 20.07 10.37
C HIS A 430 1.00 18.74 10.51
N GLU A 431 1.63 17.79 11.20
CA GLU A 431 1.05 16.49 11.56
C GLU A 431 1.14 16.34 13.08
N GLU A 432 0.05 15.95 13.76
CA GLU A 432 0.01 15.78 15.23
C GLU A 432 0.50 17.02 16.03
N ASN A 433 0.29 18.23 15.48
CA ASN A 433 0.81 19.52 15.98
C ASN A 433 2.34 19.70 15.88
N GLN A 434 3.04 18.77 15.24
CA GLN A 434 4.45 18.87 14.90
C GLN A 434 4.59 19.47 13.50
N ARG A 435 5.47 20.48 13.37
CA ARG A 435 5.87 21.00 12.06
C ARG A 435 6.74 19.96 11.36
N ILE A 436 6.28 19.54 10.19
CA ILE A 436 6.96 18.57 9.31
C ILE A 436 7.45 19.28 8.05
N GLU A 437 7.81 18.56 6.99
CA GLU A 437 8.32 19.10 5.73
C GLU A 437 7.34 20.06 5.02
N PRO A 438 7.82 20.94 4.12
CA PRO A 438 6.93 21.77 3.30
C PRO A 438 6.24 20.97 2.20
N GLU A 439 5.21 21.55 1.59
CA GLU A 439 4.54 20.95 0.43
C GLU A 439 5.53 20.62 -0.69
N TRP A 440 6.50 21.53 -0.91
CA TRP A 440 7.66 21.35 -1.77
C TRP A 440 8.78 22.29 -1.33
N TYR A 441 10.02 21.96 -1.69
CA TYR A 441 11.11 22.92 -1.69
C TYR A 441 11.18 23.66 -3.03
N CYS A 442 11.84 24.82 -3.05
CA CYS A 442 12.09 25.58 -4.29
C CYS A 442 13.59 25.51 -4.61
N PRO A 443 14.04 24.56 -5.45
CA PRO A 443 15.42 24.53 -5.88
C PRO A 443 15.71 25.64 -6.91
N ILE A 444 16.95 26.14 -6.95
CA ILE A 444 17.38 27.16 -7.94
C ILE A 444 17.39 26.64 -9.38
N ILE A 445 17.35 25.32 -9.57
CA ILE A 445 17.20 24.63 -10.86
C ILE A 445 16.16 23.50 -10.74
N PRO A 446 15.43 23.14 -11.82
CA PRO A 446 14.40 22.12 -11.79
C PRO A 446 15.00 20.73 -11.56
N MET A 447 15.08 20.31 -10.30
CA MET A 447 15.69 19.05 -9.89
C MET A 447 15.01 17.81 -10.48
N VAL A 448 13.72 17.92 -10.83
CA VAL A 448 12.96 16.88 -11.55
C VAL A 448 13.57 16.54 -12.92
N LEU A 449 14.20 17.50 -13.59
CA LEU A 449 14.91 17.27 -14.86
C LEU A 449 16.37 16.85 -14.62
N VAL A 450 16.98 17.29 -13.53
CA VAL A 450 18.35 16.93 -13.16
C VAL A 450 18.46 15.44 -12.86
N ASN A 451 17.69 14.96 -11.88
CA ASN A 451 17.74 13.58 -11.39
C ASN A 451 16.67 12.67 -11.99
N GLY A 452 15.84 13.22 -12.89
CA GLY A 452 14.67 12.50 -13.40
C GLY A 452 13.64 12.21 -12.31
N ALA A 453 12.65 11.42 -12.68
CA ALA A 453 11.59 10.99 -11.79
C ALA A 453 10.95 9.72 -12.34
N GLU A 454 10.77 8.71 -11.48
CA GLU A 454 10.01 7.51 -11.82
C GLU A 454 9.04 7.19 -10.69
N GLY A 455 7.80 6.89 -11.04
CA GLY A 455 6.73 6.64 -10.07
C GLY A 455 5.54 5.94 -10.71
N ILE A 456 4.92 5.03 -9.98
CA ILE A 456 3.72 4.32 -10.41
C ILE A 456 2.72 4.47 -9.27
N GLY A 457 1.61 5.16 -9.53
CA GLY A 457 0.50 5.27 -8.60
C GLY A 457 -0.74 4.59 -9.17
N THR A 458 -1.91 4.92 -8.62
CA THR A 458 -3.18 4.41 -9.11
C THR A 458 -3.58 5.12 -10.40
N ALA A 459 -3.63 4.37 -11.51
CA ALA A 459 -4.00 4.82 -12.86
C ALA A 459 -3.02 5.78 -13.56
N TRP A 460 -2.05 6.34 -12.83
CA TRP A 460 -0.99 7.19 -13.38
C TRP A 460 0.40 6.59 -13.16
N SER A 461 1.30 6.94 -14.07
CA SER A 461 2.73 6.73 -13.91
C SER A 461 3.48 7.97 -14.40
N THR A 462 4.67 8.18 -13.85
CA THR A 462 5.58 9.22 -14.30
C THR A 462 6.92 8.61 -14.69
N LYS A 463 7.51 9.15 -15.76
CA LYS A 463 8.86 8.82 -16.21
C LYS A 463 9.49 10.06 -16.83
N VAL A 464 10.40 10.68 -16.09
CA VAL A 464 11.19 11.83 -16.51
C VAL A 464 12.64 11.36 -16.58
N PRO A 465 13.33 11.49 -17.73
CA PRO A 465 14.74 11.16 -17.84
C PRO A 465 15.62 12.24 -17.19
N ASN A 466 16.89 11.90 -16.99
CA ASN A 466 17.88 12.83 -16.48
C ASN A 466 18.42 13.71 -17.62
N TYR A 467 18.68 14.98 -17.31
CA TYR A 467 19.28 15.96 -18.20
C TYR A 467 20.52 16.58 -17.57
N ASN A 468 21.42 17.09 -18.42
CA ASN A 468 22.65 17.73 -17.98
C ASN A 468 22.32 19.02 -17.20
N PRO A 469 22.76 19.16 -15.92
CA PRO A 469 22.51 20.35 -15.13
C PRO A 469 22.99 21.65 -15.79
N ARG A 470 24.06 21.60 -16.59
CA ARG A 470 24.59 22.79 -17.28
C ARG A 470 23.66 23.27 -18.39
N GLU A 471 23.12 22.36 -19.19
CA GLU A 471 22.13 22.70 -20.23
C GLU A 471 20.85 23.27 -19.62
N ILE A 472 20.41 22.71 -18.48
CA ILE A 472 19.28 23.25 -17.72
C ILE A 472 19.56 24.69 -17.28
N VAL A 473 20.72 24.96 -16.67
CA VAL A 473 21.10 26.31 -16.24
C VAL A 473 21.16 27.28 -17.42
N ASP A 474 21.73 26.88 -18.55
CA ASP A 474 21.83 27.72 -19.73
C ASP A 474 20.43 28.06 -20.27
N ASN A 475 19.52 27.09 -20.30
CA ASN A 475 18.12 27.34 -20.69
C ASN A 475 17.37 28.25 -19.73
N ILE A 476 17.58 28.11 -18.41
CA ILE A 476 16.99 29.02 -17.42
C ILE A 476 17.47 30.45 -17.67
N ARG A 477 18.77 30.65 -17.87
CA ARG A 477 19.34 31.98 -18.17
C ARG A 477 18.72 32.57 -19.44
N ARG A 478 18.62 31.78 -20.51
CA ARG A 478 17.99 32.20 -21.77
C ARG A 478 16.53 32.62 -21.57
N MET A 479 15.76 31.83 -20.82
CA MET A 479 14.37 32.17 -20.49
C MET A 479 14.26 33.44 -19.65
N ILE A 480 15.17 33.66 -18.69
CA ILE A 480 15.26 34.93 -17.92
C ILE A 480 15.54 36.12 -18.83
N HIS A 481 16.34 35.93 -19.89
CA HIS A 481 16.63 36.95 -20.90
C HIS A 481 15.52 37.09 -21.98
N GLY A 482 14.41 36.35 -21.86
CA GLY A 482 13.29 36.39 -22.82
C GLY A 482 13.53 35.60 -24.11
N GLU A 483 14.58 34.78 -24.16
CA GLU A 483 14.86 33.89 -25.28
C GLU A 483 14.13 32.53 -25.14
N GLN A 484 13.86 31.87 -26.26
CA GLN A 484 13.33 30.52 -26.28
C GLN A 484 14.40 29.50 -25.83
N PRO A 485 14.05 28.49 -25.01
CA PRO A 485 15.01 27.47 -24.58
C PRO A 485 15.48 26.61 -25.77
N ASN A 486 16.73 26.14 -25.71
CA ASN A 486 17.27 25.18 -26.64
C ASN A 486 16.77 23.77 -26.29
N HIS A 487 16.69 22.92 -27.31
CA HIS A 487 16.42 21.51 -27.12
C HIS A 487 17.54 20.86 -26.29
N MET A 488 17.19 20.22 -25.18
CA MET A 488 18.13 19.51 -24.30
C MET A 488 18.26 18.05 -24.74
N VAL A 489 19.47 17.49 -24.64
CA VAL A 489 19.70 16.08 -24.95
C VAL A 489 19.57 15.24 -23.68
N ILE A 490 18.92 14.08 -23.77
CA ILE A 490 18.86 13.14 -22.65
C ILE A 490 20.30 12.72 -22.31
N ALA A 491 20.73 13.08 -21.11
CA ALA A 491 22.08 12.83 -20.64
C ALA A 491 22.07 11.63 -19.69
N ILE A 492 22.61 10.49 -20.13
CA ILE A 492 22.95 9.39 -19.22
C ILE A 492 24.30 9.74 -18.62
N TYR A 493 24.32 10.41 -17.46
CA TYR A 493 25.58 10.79 -16.82
C TYR A 493 25.60 10.53 -15.30
N ARG A 494 26.68 10.99 -14.67
CA ARG A 494 27.53 10.30 -13.72
C ARG A 494 27.28 10.71 -12.28
#